data_AF-A0A8J3B809-F1
#
_entry.id   AF-A0A8J3B809-F1
#
_cell.length_a   1.000
_cell.length_b   1.000
_cell.length_c   1.000
_cell.angle_alpha   90.00
_cell.angle_beta   90.00
_cell.angle_gamma   90.00
#
_symmetry.space_group_name_H-M   'P 1'
#
loop_
_entity.id
_entity.type
_entity.pdbx_description
1 polymer ?
#
loop_
_entity_poly.entity_id
_entity_poly.type
_entity_poly.pdbx_seq_one_letter_code
_entity_poly.pdbx_strand_id
1 'polypeptide(L)'
;MRKLLDILVSRPVEVIVGLLLLVMGGYAAANGADGNLRAWGGVLAGVGGVLLSWTTGTAYSRDRALAEADHRLLGLSRHLSTEIGNLTLTIEQNQLGTITAETCYALLVQSRHSLTGIVAGIRAQLGSEYDVITSGRTIADAARALHRTIDDVARALDRPTVDAAAVVDARRRVAEIARHVAEADRRTASGRAAAAAEAPATLVTETVACPACGEAQPISIGNLPGSTATTRCRRCHESFHVHRARSGAPFTRPTGTPSPQPAEREVTHPCTACEASITVRIRVEGGTARRVICTGCGMSHELSGDGSTLRPLGKYAMFRVPVVGKRNARPLVTCPGCGRTLTAIIRRSGSYFAACDTCRNLLTVPEADYRAHTDRDAAP
;
A
#
# COMPACT_ATOMS: atom_id res chain seq x y z
N MET A 1 3.97 -7.82 -30.85
CA MET A 1 4.95 -7.05 -31.64
C MET A 1 5.35 -5.72 -31.02
N ARG A 2 4.43 -4.79 -30.68
CA ARG A 2 4.79 -3.49 -30.06
C ARG A 2 5.72 -3.59 -28.85
N LYS A 3 5.44 -4.49 -27.89
CA LYS A 3 6.30 -4.72 -26.71
C LYS A 3 7.71 -5.23 -27.04
N LEU A 4 7.88 -5.98 -28.13
CA LEU A 4 9.21 -6.43 -28.59
C LEU A 4 10.00 -5.27 -29.20
N LEU A 5 9.31 -4.36 -29.88
CA LEU A 5 9.89 -3.11 -30.39
C LEU A 5 10.35 -2.19 -29.25
N ASP A 6 9.56 -2.05 -28.18
CA ASP A 6 9.94 -1.22 -27.02
C ASP A 6 11.19 -1.78 -26.29
N ILE A 7 11.28 -3.11 -26.17
CA ILE A 7 12.47 -3.79 -25.62
C ILE A 7 13.68 -3.51 -26.51
N LEU A 8 13.53 -3.63 -27.84
CA LEU A 8 14.59 -3.33 -28.81
C LEU A 8 15.10 -1.89 -28.70
N VAL A 9 14.21 -0.92 -28.45
CA VAL A 9 14.56 0.50 -28.34
C VAL A 9 15.24 0.81 -27.01
N SER A 10 14.85 0.15 -25.92
CA SER A 10 15.36 0.45 -24.58
C SER A 10 16.79 -0.03 -24.33
N ARG A 11 17.22 -1.12 -24.99
CA ARG A 11 18.56 -1.70 -24.86
C ARG A 11 19.05 -2.27 -26.21
N PRO A 12 19.27 -1.40 -27.21
CA PRO A 12 19.51 -1.84 -28.59
C PRO A 12 20.80 -2.66 -28.70
N VAL A 13 21.85 -2.27 -27.99
CA VAL A 13 23.15 -2.95 -28.04
C VAL A 13 23.06 -4.39 -27.52
N GLU A 14 22.41 -4.60 -26.37
CA GLU A 14 22.30 -5.93 -25.75
C GLU A 14 21.45 -6.88 -26.59
N VAL A 15 20.36 -6.38 -27.18
CA VAL A 15 19.49 -7.16 -28.06
C VAL A 15 20.21 -7.48 -29.38
N ILE A 16 20.88 -6.50 -30.00
CA ILE A 16 21.63 -6.70 -31.25
C ILE A 16 22.77 -7.69 -31.04
N VAL A 17 23.54 -7.55 -29.96
CA VAL A 17 24.63 -8.49 -29.62
C VAL A 17 24.09 -9.89 -29.34
N GLY A 18 23.02 -10.01 -28.56
CA GLY A 18 22.36 -11.30 -28.30
C GLY A 18 21.86 -11.98 -29.58
N LEU A 19 21.25 -11.22 -30.49
CA LEU A 19 20.76 -11.72 -31.79
C LEU A 19 21.90 -12.12 -32.72
N LEU A 20 22.97 -11.32 -32.79
CA LEU A 20 24.15 -11.64 -33.60
C LEU A 20 24.84 -12.92 -33.12
N LEU A 21 25.00 -13.09 -31.81
CA LEU A 21 25.58 -14.31 -31.22
C LEU A 21 24.70 -15.53 -31.49
N LEU A 22 23.37 -15.37 -31.41
CA LEU A 22 22.42 -16.43 -31.72
C LEU A 22 22.49 -16.87 -33.19
N VAL A 23 22.49 -15.91 -34.12
CA VAL A 23 22.51 -16.16 -35.57
C VAL A 23 23.86 -16.72 -36.01
N MET A 24 24.97 -16.09 -35.60
CA MET A 24 26.31 -16.58 -35.94
C MET A 24 26.61 -17.94 -35.29
N GLY A 25 26.21 -18.12 -34.04
CA GLY A 25 26.35 -19.39 -33.33
C GLY A 25 25.54 -20.51 -33.98
N GLY A 26 24.28 -20.26 -34.29
CA GLY A 26 23.41 -21.23 -34.98
C GLY A 26 23.93 -21.58 -36.38
N TYR A 27 24.40 -20.59 -37.13
CA TYR A 27 24.99 -20.81 -38.46
C TYR A 27 26.28 -21.64 -38.38
N ALA A 28 27.18 -21.33 -37.45
CA ALA A 28 28.42 -22.09 -37.24
C ALA A 28 28.17 -23.52 -36.72
N ALA A 29 27.16 -23.71 -35.87
CA ALA A 29 26.74 -25.02 -35.39
C ALA A 29 26.16 -25.90 -36.51
N ALA A 30 25.37 -25.31 -37.41
CA ALA A 30 24.73 -26.02 -38.51
C ALA A 30 25.68 -26.31 -39.70
N ASN A 31 26.58 -25.38 -40.02
CA ASN A 31 27.38 -25.42 -41.25
C ASN A 31 28.89 -25.61 -41.01
N GLY A 32 29.34 -25.73 -39.76
CA GLY A 32 30.76 -25.93 -39.45
C GLY A 32 31.29 -27.23 -40.05
N ALA A 33 32.36 -27.13 -40.84
CA ALA A 33 33.04 -28.30 -41.43
C ALA A 33 33.81 -29.12 -40.37
N ASP A 34 34.39 -28.43 -39.39
CA ASP A 34 35.17 -29.04 -38.31
C ASP A 34 34.38 -29.11 -37.00
N GLY A 35 34.61 -30.17 -36.23
CA GLY A 35 33.92 -30.40 -34.94
C GLY A 35 34.09 -29.25 -33.94
N ASN A 36 35.24 -28.57 -33.97
CA ASN A 36 35.50 -27.41 -33.13
C ASN A 36 34.61 -26.20 -33.48
N LEU A 37 34.40 -25.93 -34.77
CA LEU A 37 33.52 -24.84 -35.22
C LEU A 37 32.06 -25.08 -34.82
N ARG A 38 31.61 -26.34 -34.85
CA ARG A 38 30.26 -26.69 -34.38
C ARG A 38 30.10 -26.52 -32.87
N ALA A 39 31.11 -26.94 -32.10
CA ALA A 39 31.12 -26.79 -30.64
C ALA A 39 31.08 -25.32 -30.22
N TRP A 40 31.92 -24.47 -30.82
CA TRP A 40 31.91 -23.03 -30.56
C TRP A 40 30.63 -22.35 -31.04
N GLY A 41 30.05 -22.79 -32.16
CA GLY A 41 28.74 -22.34 -32.62
C GLY A 41 27.62 -22.58 -31.59
N GLY A 42 27.60 -23.76 -30.97
CA GLY A 42 26.67 -24.08 -29.90
C GLY A 42 26.82 -23.18 -28.67
N VAL A 43 28.06 -22.89 -28.26
CA VAL A 43 28.35 -21.99 -27.12
C VAL A 43 27.88 -20.56 -27.41
N LEU A 44 28.19 -20.01 -28.60
CA LEU A 44 27.77 -18.66 -28.99
C LEU A 44 26.24 -18.54 -29.07
N ALA A 45 25.57 -19.55 -29.59
CA ALA A 45 24.11 -19.59 -29.62
C ALA A 45 23.50 -19.64 -28.21
N GLY A 46 24.07 -20.44 -27.31
CA GLY A 46 23.65 -20.51 -25.91
C GLY A 46 23.79 -19.17 -25.18
N VAL A 47 24.94 -18.50 -25.32
CA VAL A 47 25.20 -17.19 -24.72
C VAL A 47 24.26 -16.11 -25.27
N GLY A 48 24.05 -16.09 -26.59
CA GLY A 48 23.09 -15.19 -27.24
C GLY A 48 21.65 -15.40 -26.73
N GLY A 49 21.23 -16.66 -26.57
CA GLY A 49 19.92 -17.01 -26.01
C GLY A 49 19.75 -16.57 -24.56
N VAL A 50 20.76 -16.74 -23.71
CA VAL A 50 20.74 -16.31 -22.30
C VAL A 50 20.68 -14.79 -22.19
N LEU A 51 21.45 -14.05 -23.00
CA LEU A 51 21.40 -12.58 -23.03
C LEU A 51 20.03 -12.07 -23.47
N LEU A 52 19.42 -12.66 -24.50
CA LEU A 52 18.08 -12.29 -24.95
C LEU A 52 17.01 -12.63 -23.90
N SER A 53 17.12 -13.77 -23.22
CA SER A 53 16.20 -14.17 -22.15
C SER A 53 16.33 -13.28 -20.91
N TRP A 54 17.56 -12.87 -20.56
CA TRP A 54 17.82 -11.97 -19.44
C TRP A 54 17.28 -10.57 -19.74
N THR A 55 17.58 -10.01 -20.91
CA THR A 55 17.11 -8.68 -21.32
C THR A 55 15.59 -8.60 -21.38
N THR A 56 14.93 -9.59 -22.00
CA THR A 56 13.45 -9.67 -21.99
C THR A 56 12.88 -9.87 -20.59
N GLY A 57 13.51 -10.69 -19.74
CA GLY A 57 13.12 -10.89 -18.34
C GLY A 57 13.22 -9.61 -17.51
N THR A 58 14.31 -8.85 -17.66
CA THR A 58 14.51 -7.57 -16.95
C THR A 58 13.58 -6.46 -17.45
N ALA A 59 13.27 -6.40 -18.74
CA ALA A 59 12.31 -5.43 -19.27
C ALA A 59 10.89 -5.71 -18.75
N TYR A 60 10.47 -6.98 -18.77
CA TYR A 60 9.14 -7.38 -18.30
C TYR A 60 9.00 -7.24 -16.78
N SER A 61 10.07 -7.50 -16.02
CA SER A 61 10.08 -7.30 -14.56
C SER A 61 10.12 -5.82 -14.18
N ARG A 62 10.83 -4.98 -14.96
CA ARG A 62 10.89 -3.53 -14.77
C ARG A 62 9.53 -2.86 -14.98
N ASP A 63 8.82 -3.16 -16.07
CA ASP A 63 7.47 -2.61 -16.30
C ASP A 63 6.48 -3.02 -15.21
N ARG A 64 6.58 -4.27 -14.75
CA ARG A 64 5.75 -4.79 -13.65
C ARG A 64 6.07 -4.12 -12.31
N ALA A 65 7.35 -3.86 -12.05
CA ALA A 65 7.82 -3.15 -10.87
C ALA A 65 7.43 -1.67 -10.90
N LEU A 66 7.50 -1.01 -12.07
CA LEU A 66 7.09 0.38 -12.26
C LEU A 66 5.59 0.56 -12.05
N ALA A 67 4.75 -0.32 -12.61
CA ALA A 67 3.31 -0.25 -12.41
C ALA A 67 2.88 -0.48 -10.94
N GLU A 68 3.60 -1.34 -10.20
CA GLU A 68 3.37 -1.56 -8.78
C GLU A 68 3.88 -0.39 -7.93
N ALA A 69 5.07 0.15 -8.25
CA ALA A 69 5.62 1.32 -7.59
C ALA A 69 4.74 2.57 -7.80
N ASP A 70 4.20 2.78 -9.00
CA ASP A 70 3.36 3.92 -9.35
C ASP A 70 2.06 3.95 -8.52
N HIS A 71 1.39 2.79 -8.35
CA HIS A 71 0.19 2.70 -7.51
C HIS A 71 0.48 2.99 -6.03
N ARG A 72 1.63 2.58 -5.52
CA ARG A 72 2.01 2.83 -4.11
C ARG A 72 2.49 4.27 -3.89
N LEU A 73 3.23 4.84 -4.85
CA LEU A 73 3.64 6.24 -4.83
C LEU A 73 2.43 7.19 -4.92
N LEU A 74 1.39 6.83 -5.66
CA LEU A 74 0.10 7.52 -5.65
C LEU A 74 -0.54 7.58 -4.26
N GLY A 75 -0.55 6.44 -3.57
CA GLY A 75 -1.07 6.38 -2.20
C GLY A 75 -0.29 7.28 -1.26
N LEU A 76 1.05 7.25 -1.35
CA LEU A 76 1.94 8.08 -0.55
C LEU A 76 1.83 9.56 -0.89
N SER A 77 1.70 9.92 -2.17
CA SER A 77 1.50 11.29 -2.64
C SER A 77 0.18 11.88 -2.14
N ARG A 78 -0.94 11.15 -2.25
CA ARG A 78 -2.23 11.59 -1.69
C ARG A 78 -2.17 11.77 -0.18
N HIS A 79 -1.51 10.84 0.51
CA HIS A 79 -1.33 10.94 1.96
C HIS A 79 -0.52 12.19 2.32
N LEU A 80 0.57 12.45 1.60
CA LEU A 80 1.39 13.65 1.77
C LEU A 80 0.58 14.94 1.53
N SER A 81 -0.22 15.00 0.46
CA SER A 81 -1.08 16.16 0.17
C SER A 81 -2.14 16.39 1.25
N THR A 82 -2.70 15.32 1.81
CA THR A 82 -3.68 15.40 2.91
C THR A 82 -3.04 15.95 4.18
N GLU A 83 -1.85 15.45 4.53
CA GLU A 83 -1.11 15.94 5.70
C GLU A 83 -0.66 17.40 5.55
N ILE A 84 -0.22 17.81 4.36
CA ILE A 84 0.09 19.22 4.07
C ILE A 84 -1.16 20.11 4.22
N GLY A 85 -2.33 19.64 3.78
CA GLY A 85 -3.60 20.33 3.97
C GLY A 85 -3.95 20.51 5.44
N ASN A 86 -3.82 19.45 6.24
CA ASN A 86 -4.07 19.48 7.69
C ASN A 86 -3.12 20.45 8.42
N LEU A 87 -1.84 20.45 8.06
CA LEU A 87 -0.84 21.38 8.59
C LEU A 87 -1.21 22.83 8.27
N THR A 88 -1.60 23.10 7.03
CA THR A 88 -2.00 24.45 6.59
C THR A 88 -3.21 24.95 7.38
N LEU A 89 -4.23 24.11 7.52
CA LEU A 89 -5.44 24.42 8.30
C LEU A 89 -5.13 24.64 9.79
N THR A 90 -4.26 23.81 10.38
CA THR A 90 -3.86 23.94 11.79
C THR A 90 -3.18 25.29 12.06
N ILE A 91 -2.27 25.69 11.18
CA ILE A 91 -1.57 26.98 11.30
C ILE A 91 -2.57 28.14 11.15
N GLU A 92 -3.49 28.06 10.18
CA GLU A 92 -4.52 29.08 9.96
C GLU A 92 -5.47 29.20 11.15
N GLN A 93 -5.92 28.07 11.71
CA GLN A 93 -6.77 28.02 12.90
C GLN A 93 -6.10 28.68 14.11
N ASN A 94 -4.80 28.49 14.29
CA ASN A 94 -4.08 29.13 15.38
C ASN A 94 -4.00 30.65 15.20
N GLN A 95 -3.79 31.12 13.97
CA GLN A 95 -3.75 32.55 13.65
C GLN A 95 -5.11 33.23 13.88
N LEU A 96 -6.20 32.54 13.55
CA LEU A 96 -7.55 33.02 13.81
C LEU A 96 -7.94 32.97 15.30
N GLY A 97 -7.04 32.50 16.18
CA GLY A 97 -7.32 32.30 17.61
C GLY A 97 -8.33 31.19 17.88
N THR A 98 -8.66 30.35 16.88
CA THR A 98 -9.62 29.24 17.04
C THR A 98 -9.02 28.06 17.79
N ILE A 99 -7.69 27.91 17.80
CA ILE A 99 -6.95 26.93 18.61
C ILE A 99 -5.78 27.61 19.33
N THR A 100 -5.44 27.12 20.53
CA THR A 100 -4.32 27.65 21.31
C THR A 100 -2.98 27.32 20.65
N ALA A 101 -1.92 28.07 20.97
CA ALA A 101 -0.57 27.80 20.49
C ALA A 101 -0.08 26.40 20.89
N GLU A 102 -0.44 25.94 22.09
CA GLU A 102 -0.13 24.61 22.60
C GLU A 102 -0.83 23.51 21.79
N THR A 103 -2.11 23.68 21.47
CA THR A 103 -2.85 22.73 20.61
C THR A 103 -2.27 22.72 19.19
N CYS A 104 -1.94 23.89 18.64
CA CYS A 104 -1.28 24.01 17.35
C CYS A 104 0.05 23.24 17.34
N TYR A 105 0.90 23.45 18.35
CA TYR A 105 2.17 22.74 18.50
C TYR A 105 1.98 21.22 18.57
N ALA A 106 1.03 20.73 19.38
CA ALA A 106 0.75 19.30 19.50
C ALA A 106 0.34 18.68 18.15
N LEU A 107 -0.49 19.37 17.36
CA LEU A 107 -0.91 18.94 16.03
C LEU A 107 0.24 18.95 15.01
N LEU A 108 1.14 19.94 15.08
CA LEU A 108 2.35 19.98 14.25
C LEU A 108 3.30 18.80 14.58
N VAL A 109 3.50 18.50 15.87
CA VAL A 109 4.32 17.35 16.31
C VAL A 109 3.70 16.01 15.91
N GLN A 110 2.37 15.89 15.95
CA GLN A 110 1.67 14.71 15.45
C GLN A 110 1.86 14.54 13.94
N SER A 111 1.72 15.62 13.18
CA SER A 111 1.91 15.62 11.72
C SER A 111 3.34 15.25 11.32
N ARG A 112 4.34 15.66 12.12
CA ARG A 112 5.74 15.24 11.97
C ARG A 112 5.88 13.72 11.94
N HIS A 113 5.23 13.00 12.85
CA HIS A 113 5.30 11.54 12.91
C HIS A 113 4.68 10.88 11.67
N SER A 114 3.55 11.41 11.17
CA SER A 114 2.91 10.92 9.95
C SER A 114 3.83 11.09 8.73
N LEU A 115 4.45 12.26 8.61
CA LEU A 115 5.39 12.57 7.53
C LEU A 115 6.65 11.70 7.58
N THR A 116 7.21 11.43 8.77
CA THR A 116 8.32 10.48 8.92
C THR A 116 7.93 9.08 8.44
N GLY A 117 6.70 8.63 8.73
CA GLY A 117 6.16 7.37 8.22
C GLY A 117 6.03 7.35 6.70
N ILE A 118 5.56 8.45 6.10
CA ILE A 118 5.45 8.60 4.63
C ILE A 118 6.84 8.56 3.99
N VAL A 119 7.82 9.30 4.52
CA VAL A 119 9.21 9.31 4.03
C VAL A 119 9.86 7.94 4.15
N ALA A 120 9.68 7.26 5.29
CA ALA A 120 10.18 5.91 5.49
C ALA A 120 9.53 4.91 4.52
N GLY A 121 8.22 5.04 4.26
CA GLY A 121 7.49 4.24 3.27
C GLY A 121 7.99 4.47 1.84
N ILE A 122 8.22 5.73 1.46
CA ILE A 122 8.83 6.08 0.15
C ILE A 122 10.22 5.45 0.04
N ARG A 123 11.07 5.57 1.09
CA ARG A 123 12.44 5.04 1.09
C ARG A 123 12.47 3.51 1.04
N ALA A 124 11.62 2.83 1.80
CA ALA A 124 11.50 1.38 1.80
C ALA A 124 11.00 0.85 0.45
N GLN A 125 10.10 1.59 -0.20
CA GLN A 125 9.53 1.19 -1.48
C GLN A 125 10.46 1.48 -2.67
N LEU A 126 11.28 2.52 -2.58
CA LEU A 126 12.25 2.86 -3.61
C LEU A 126 13.53 2.02 -3.53
N GLY A 127 13.91 1.45 -2.37
CA GLY A 127 15.10 0.58 -2.26
C GLY A 127 16.44 1.28 -2.59
N SER A 128 17.56 0.63 -2.29
CA SER A 128 18.92 1.18 -2.50
C SER A 128 19.39 1.17 -3.96
N GLU A 129 18.63 0.61 -4.90
CA GLU A 129 19.07 0.37 -6.28
C GLU A 129 18.15 0.95 -7.36
N TYR A 130 17.11 1.72 -7.00
CA TYR A 130 16.14 2.18 -7.98
C TYR A 130 16.41 3.62 -8.44
N ASP A 131 17.16 3.73 -9.53
CA ASP A 131 17.36 4.98 -10.27
C ASP A 131 16.28 5.10 -11.36
N VAL A 132 15.06 5.49 -10.99
CA VAL A 132 14.01 5.81 -11.96
C VAL A 132 13.23 7.07 -11.57
N ILE A 133 13.38 8.06 -12.46
CA ILE A 133 12.55 9.22 -12.79
C ILE A 133 12.48 10.33 -11.73
N THR A 134 12.76 11.53 -12.24
CA THR A 134 12.71 12.87 -11.63
C THR A 134 11.61 13.04 -10.58
N SER A 135 10.41 12.49 -10.82
CA SER A 135 9.24 12.56 -9.93
C SER A 135 9.44 11.92 -8.55
N GLY A 136 10.12 10.77 -8.45
CA GLY A 136 10.37 10.10 -7.17
C GLY A 136 11.36 10.86 -6.28
N ARG A 137 12.42 11.41 -6.89
CA ARG A 137 13.35 12.34 -6.22
C ARG A 137 12.62 13.61 -5.78
N THR A 138 11.78 14.20 -6.63
CA THR A 138 11.00 15.41 -6.28
C THR A 138 10.10 15.20 -5.06
N ILE A 139 9.40 14.07 -4.96
CA ILE A 139 8.53 13.77 -3.81
C ILE A 139 9.38 13.55 -2.53
N ALA A 140 10.49 12.82 -2.63
CA ALA A 140 11.39 12.59 -1.49
C ALA A 140 12.11 13.87 -1.03
N ASP A 141 12.47 14.76 -1.95
CA ASP A 141 13.05 16.07 -1.66
C ASP A 141 12.02 17.01 -1.03
N ALA A 142 10.79 17.04 -1.55
CA ALA A 142 9.69 17.82 -1.00
C ALA A 142 9.35 17.37 0.43
N ALA A 143 9.27 16.06 0.68
CA ALA A 143 9.00 15.53 2.01
C ALA A 143 10.14 15.84 3.01
N ARG A 144 11.40 15.81 2.58
CA ARG A 144 12.55 16.25 3.39
C ARG A 144 12.55 17.74 3.67
N ALA A 145 12.20 18.56 2.68
CA ALA A 145 12.06 20.00 2.85
C ALA A 145 10.95 20.31 3.86
N LEU A 146 9.81 19.62 3.78
CA LEU A 146 8.69 19.77 4.70
C LEU A 146 9.06 19.39 6.13
N HIS A 147 9.78 18.27 6.31
CA HIS A 147 10.27 17.85 7.62
C HIS A 147 11.17 18.91 8.27
N ARG A 148 12.09 19.50 7.49
CA ARG A 148 12.95 20.60 7.97
C ARG A 148 12.15 21.83 8.35
N THR A 149 11.15 22.21 7.55
CA THR A 149 10.29 23.36 7.86
C THR A 149 9.48 23.14 9.13
N ILE A 150 8.99 21.92 9.38
CA ILE A 150 8.29 21.60 10.63
C ILE A 150 9.23 21.66 11.82
N ASP A 151 10.45 21.15 11.69
CA ASP A 151 11.47 21.23 12.76
C ASP A 151 11.88 22.69 13.03
N ASP A 152 11.92 23.54 12.01
CA ASP A 152 12.20 24.98 12.17
C ASP A 152 11.04 25.71 12.88
N VAL A 153 9.79 25.39 12.53
CA VAL A 153 8.59 25.92 13.20
C VAL A 153 8.52 25.46 14.65
N ALA A 154 8.72 24.17 14.91
CA ALA A 154 8.71 23.64 16.27
C ALA A 154 9.77 24.31 17.14
N ARG A 155 10.99 24.52 16.62
CA ARG A 155 12.05 25.25 17.32
C ARG A 155 11.74 26.73 17.54
N ALA A 156 11.04 27.37 16.62
CA ALA A 156 10.59 28.76 16.78
C ALA A 156 9.48 28.87 17.84
N LEU A 157 8.61 27.86 17.95
CA LEU A 157 7.53 27.79 18.94
C LEU A 157 8.01 27.43 20.35
N ASP A 158 9.12 26.70 20.49
CA ASP A 158 9.75 26.39 21.78
C ASP A 158 10.42 27.62 22.43
N ARG A 159 10.55 28.74 21.72
CA ARG A 159 11.10 29.98 22.29
C ARG A 159 10.01 30.75 23.04
N PRO A 160 10.32 31.35 24.21
CA PRO A 160 9.34 32.05 25.05
C PRO A 160 8.68 33.26 24.35
N THR A 161 9.28 33.75 23.27
CA THR A 161 8.68 34.72 22.36
C THR A 161 8.72 34.16 20.95
N VAL A 162 7.56 33.78 20.41
CA VAL A 162 7.41 33.34 19.03
C VAL A 162 7.66 34.54 18.12
N ASP A 163 8.78 34.51 17.38
CA ASP A 163 9.06 35.52 16.38
C ASP A 163 8.07 35.36 15.21
N ALA A 164 7.16 36.33 15.09
CA ALA A 164 6.16 36.37 14.02
C ALA A 164 6.80 36.29 12.63
N ALA A 165 8.01 36.81 12.44
CA ALA A 165 8.73 36.73 11.18
C ALA A 165 9.14 35.29 10.82
N ALA A 166 9.54 34.48 11.81
CA ALA A 166 9.89 33.08 11.62
C ALA A 166 8.68 32.23 11.19
N VAL A 167 7.49 32.51 11.77
CA VAL A 167 6.23 31.85 11.40
C VAL A 167 5.82 32.20 9.97
N VAL A 168 5.98 33.47 9.57
CA VAL A 168 5.70 33.94 8.20
C VAL A 168 6.66 33.30 7.19
N ASP A 169 7.96 33.19 7.51
CA ASP A 169 8.93 32.51 6.64
C ASP A 169 8.62 31.01 6.47
N ALA A 170 8.26 30.34 7.56
CA ALA A 170 7.86 28.93 7.50
C ALA A 170 6.62 28.72 6.63
N ARG A 171 5.61 29.59 6.73
CA ARG A 171 4.41 29.54 5.88
C ARG A 171 4.77 29.66 4.40
N ARG A 172 5.68 30.59 4.07
CA ARG A 172 6.18 30.77 2.70
C ARG A 172 6.83 29.49 2.17
N ARG A 173 7.67 28.83 2.98
CA ARG A 173 8.33 27.56 2.62
C ARG A 173 7.35 26.41 2.45
N VAL A 174 6.37 26.25 3.35
CA VAL A 174 5.33 25.22 3.22
C VAL A 174 4.51 25.42 1.94
N ALA A 175 4.12 26.66 1.64
CA ALA A 175 3.37 26.98 0.42
C ALA A 175 4.18 26.72 -0.86
N GLU A 176 5.50 26.96 -0.84
CA GLU A 176 6.40 26.61 -1.93
C GLU A 176 6.51 25.10 -2.14
N ILE A 177 6.68 24.34 -1.05
CA ILE A 177 6.71 22.87 -1.11
C ILE A 177 5.39 22.32 -1.64
N ALA A 178 4.25 22.84 -1.17
CA ALA A 178 2.92 22.44 -1.65
C ALA A 178 2.77 22.68 -3.16
N ARG A 179 3.28 23.81 -3.68
CA ARG A 179 3.31 24.08 -5.13
C ARG A 179 4.15 23.06 -5.90
N HIS A 180 5.33 22.70 -5.40
CA HIS A 180 6.18 21.70 -6.04
C HIS A 180 5.54 20.30 -6.05
N VAL A 181 4.88 19.90 -4.96
CA VAL A 181 4.15 18.62 -4.88
C VAL A 181 2.98 18.62 -5.87
N ALA A 182 2.19 19.71 -5.90
CA ALA A 182 1.08 19.84 -6.84
C ALA A 182 1.54 19.86 -8.31
N GLU A 183 2.69 20.44 -8.60
CA GLU A 183 3.27 20.40 -9.95
C GLU A 183 3.77 19.00 -10.32
N ALA A 184 4.43 18.29 -9.40
CA ALA A 184 4.83 16.90 -9.62
C ALA A 184 3.62 15.98 -9.85
N ASP A 185 2.54 16.17 -9.10
CA ASP A 185 1.29 15.41 -9.29
C ASP A 185 0.65 15.72 -10.63
N ARG A 186 0.58 17.00 -11.03
CA ARG A 186 0.11 17.41 -12.36
C ARG A 186 0.95 16.82 -13.49
N ARG A 187 2.28 16.83 -13.39
CA ARG A 187 3.15 16.20 -14.41
C ARG A 187 2.90 14.69 -14.51
N THR A 188 2.69 14.03 -13.37
CA THR A 188 2.35 12.60 -13.33
C THR A 188 0.97 12.32 -13.94
N ALA A 189 -0.02 13.16 -13.65
CA ALA A 189 -1.37 13.08 -14.20
C ALA A 189 -1.37 13.34 -15.72
N SER A 190 -0.67 14.36 -16.19
CA SER A 190 -0.55 14.68 -17.62
C SER A 190 0.20 13.59 -18.40
N GLY A 191 1.25 13.01 -17.82
CA GLY A 191 1.93 11.84 -18.41
C GLY A 191 1.00 10.65 -18.57
N ARG A 192 0.09 10.41 -17.61
CA ARG A 192 -0.95 9.38 -17.73
C ARG A 192 -2.05 9.74 -18.72
N ALA A 193 -2.47 11.00 -18.79
CA ALA A 193 -3.46 11.44 -19.76
C ALA A 193 -2.93 11.26 -21.20
N ALA A 194 -1.66 11.56 -21.43
CA ALA A 194 -0.98 11.27 -22.69
C ALA A 194 -0.89 9.76 -22.96
N ALA A 195 -0.52 8.94 -21.97
CA ALA A 195 -0.48 7.47 -22.12
C ALA A 195 -1.87 6.82 -22.31
N ALA A 196 -2.93 7.41 -21.74
CA ALA A 196 -4.31 6.96 -21.91
C ALA A 196 -4.91 7.43 -23.25
N ALA A 197 -4.43 8.55 -23.79
CA ALA A 197 -4.84 9.05 -25.10
C ALA A 197 -4.24 8.24 -26.27
N GLU A 198 -3.18 7.46 -26.04
CA GLU A 198 -2.41 6.81 -27.11
C GLU A 198 -2.97 5.47 -27.62
N ALA A 199 -4.11 4.98 -27.10
CA ALA A 199 -4.90 3.95 -27.78
C ALA A 199 -6.36 3.99 -27.34
N PRO A 200 -7.35 4.21 -28.24
CA PRO A 200 -8.74 3.98 -27.90
C PRO A 200 -8.87 2.50 -27.49
N ALA A 201 -9.32 2.26 -26.25
CA ALA A 201 -9.54 0.92 -25.73
C ALA A 201 -10.53 0.19 -26.66
N THR A 202 -10.00 -0.67 -27.53
CA THR A 202 -10.83 -1.43 -28.45
C THR A 202 -11.62 -2.42 -27.61
N LEU A 203 -12.95 -2.37 -27.71
CA LEU A 203 -13.80 -3.38 -27.08
C LEU A 203 -13.60 -4.70 -27.81
N VAL A 204 -13.27 -5.74 -27.06
CA VAL A 204 -13.17 -7.11 -27.58
C VAL A 204 -14.32 -7.89 -26.96
N THR A 205 -14.99 -8.70 -27.78
CA THR A 205 -16.01 -9.62 -27.31
C THR A 205 -15.35 -10.94 -26.92
N GLU A 206 -15.49 -11.32 -25.66
CA GLU A 206 -14.95 -12.57 -25.11
C GLU A 206 -16.05 -13.35 -24.39
N THR A 207 -15.79 -14.61 -24.08
CA THR A 207 -16.73 -15.46 -23.36
C THR A 207 -16.27 -15.67 -21.92
N VAL A 208 -17.14 -15.43 -20.95
CA VAL A 208 -16.87 -15.65 -19.52
C VAL A 208 -17.99 -16.45 -18.87
N ALA A 209 -17.66 -17.27 -17.86
CA ALA A 209 -18.67 -18.01 -17.11
C ALA A 209 -19.42 -17.09 -16.12
N CYS A 210 -20.75 -17.17 -16.12
CA CYS A 210 -21.57 -16.50 -15.12
C CYS A 210 -21.22 -17.04 -13.71
N PRO A 211 -20.90 -16.17 -12.74
CA PRO A 211 -20.51 -16.63 -11.40
C PRO A 211 -21.66 -17.29 -10.61
N ALA A 212 -22.92 -17.06 -11.00
CA ALA A 212 -24.09 -17.60 -10.31
C ALA A 212 -24.51 -18.99 -10.83
N CYS A 213 -24.48 -19.20 -12.15
CA CYS A 213 -25.00 -20.44 -12.77
C CYS A 213 -24.00 -21.16 -13.69
N GLY A 214 -22.78 -20.64 -13.86
CA GLY A 214 -21.74 -21.21 -14.72
C GLY A 214 -21.93 -21.01 -16.23
N GLU A 215 -23.09 -20.51 -16.66
CA GLU A 215 -23.41 -20.33 -18.08
C GLU A 215 -22.43 -19.39 -18.79
N ALA A 216 -21.94 -19.78 -19.96
CA ALA A 216 -21.05 -18.97 -20.78
C ALA A 216 -21.77 -17.72 -21.32
N GLN A 217 -21.26 -16.53 -21.02
CA GLN A 217 -21.82 -15.25 -21.45
C GLN A 217 -20.83 -14.53 -22.37
N PRO A 218 -21.27 -14.08 -23.56
CA PRO A 218 -20.49 -13.16 -24.36
C PRO A 218 -20.50 -11.77 -23.71
N ILE A 219 -19.33 -11.16 -23.55
CA ILE A 219 -19.14 -9.86 -22.92
C ILE A 219 -18.23 -8.99 -23.79
N SER A 220 -18.56 -7.72 -23.93
CA SER A 220 -17.69 -6.73 -24.58
C SER A 220 -16.92 -5.96 -23.50
N ILE A 221 -15.60 -6.11 -23.46
CA ILE A 221 -14.72 -5.47 -22.47
C ILE A 221 -13.49 -4.89 -23.17
N GLY A 222 -12.97 -3.78 -22.65
CA GLY A 222 -11.75 -3.17 -23.18
C GLY A 222 -10.58 -4.17 -23.22
N ASN A 223 -9.73 -4.09 -24.25
CA ASN A 223 -8.58 -4.98 -24.44
C ASN A 223 -7.41 -4.72 -23.47
N LEU A 224 -7.45 -3.65 -22.68
CA LEU A 224 -6.38 -3.28 -21.76
C LEU A 224 -6.56 -3.94 -20.38
N PRO A 225 -5.47 -4.36 -19.71
CA PRO A 225 -5.51 -4.79 -18.32
C PRO A 225 -6.23 -3.80 -17.41
N GLY A 226 -7.04 -4.29 -16.47
CA GLY A 226 -7.84 -3.47 -15.56
C GLY A 226 -9.15 -2.96 -16.14
N SER A 227 -9.41 -3.16 -17.43
CA SER A 227 -10.73 -2.90 -18.03
C SER A 227 -11.81 -3.64 -17.24
N THR A 228 -12.95 -2.99 -17.03
CA THR A 228 -14.09 -3.54 -16.32
C THR A 228 -15.34 -3.36 -17.17
N ALA A 229 -16.20 -4.38 -17.19
CA ALA A 229 -17.51 -4.34 -17.82
C ALA A 229 -18.55 -4.92 -16.86
N THR A 230 -19.80 -4.47 -16.99
CA THR A 230 -20.94 -5.04 -16.29
C THR A 230 -21.82 -5.73 -17.31
N THR A 231 -22.26 -6.94 -17.01
CA THR A 231 -23.17 -7.70 -17.88
C THR A 231 -24.26 -8.37 -17.05
N ARG A 232 -25.28 -8.90 -17.73
CA ARG A 232 -26.38 -9.65 -17.14
C ARG A 232 -26.45 -11.03 -17.78
N CYS A 233 -26.49 -12.08 -16.95
CA CYS A 233 -26.58 -13.45 -17.46
C CYS A 233 -27.90 -13.66 -18.20
N ARG A 234 -27.86 -14.22 -19.41
CA ARG A 234 -29.07 -14.53 -20.19
C ARG A 234 -29.91 -15.66 -19.59
N ARG A 235 -29.30 -16.51 -18.75
CA ARG A 235 -29.95 -17.69 -18.14
C ARG A 235 -30.56 -17.41 -16.78
N CYS A 236 -29.76 -16.95 -15.82
CA CYS A 236 -30.23 -16.69 -14.45
C CYS A 236 -30.60 -15.21 -14.20
N HIS A 237 -30.43 -14.35 -15.20
CA HIS A 237 -30.73 -12.92 -15.12
C HIS A 237 -29.95 -12.13 -14.07
N GLU A 238 -28.90 -12.72 -13.48
CA GLU A 238 -28.07 -12.00 -12.52
C GLU A 238 -27.05 -11.09 -13.18
N SER A 239 -26.92 -9.90 -12.62
CA SER A 239 -25.91 -8.91 -13.02
C SER A 239 -24.59 -9.20 -12.32
N PHE A 240 -23.49 -9.16 -13.07
CA PHE A 240 -22.15 -9.37 -12.52
C PHE A 240 -21.10 -8.52 -13.23
N HIS A 241 -19.98 -8.31 -12.53
CA HIS A 241 -18.83 -7.59 -13.07
C HIS A 241 -17.82 -8.56 -13.69
N VAL A 242 -17.28 -8.14 -14.82
CA VAL A 242 -16.16 -8.77 -15.52
C VAL A 242 -14.99 -7.82 -15.45
N HIS A 243 -13.84 -8.33 -15.04
CA HIS A 243 -12.59 -7.57 -15.00
C HIS A 243 -11.56 -8.25 -15.91
N ARG A 244 -10.71 -7.46 -16.58
CA ARG A 244 -9.56 -7.99 -17.32
C ARG A 244 -8.34 -8.04 -16.40
N ALA A 245 -7.82 -9.24 -16.18
CA ALA A 245 -6.63 -9.46 -15.36
C ALA A 245 -5.39 -8.79 -15.97
N ARG A 246 -4.32 -8.70 -15.18
CA ARG A 246 -3.00 -8.22 -15.66
C ARG A 246 -2.44 -9.09 -16.79
N SER A 247 -2.79 -10.38 -16.83
CA SER A 247 -2.46 -11.29 -17.93
C SER A 247 -3.21 -10.98 -19.24
N GLY A 248 -4.22 -10.11 -19.18
CA GLY A 248 -5.15 -9.87 -20.28
C GLY A 248 -6.35 -10.80 -20.29
N ALA A 249 -6.42 -11.85 -19.46
CA ALA A 249 -7.59 -12.73 -19.44
C ALA A 249 -8.79 -12.10 -18.71
N PRO A 250 -10.03 -12.22 -19.22
CA PRO A 250 -11.20 -11.78 -18.49
C PRO A 250 -11.53 -12.75 -17.35
N PHE A 251 -12.01 -12.23 -16.23
CA PHE A 251 -12.51 -13.03 -15.10
C PHE A 251 -13.72 -12.35 -14.46
N THR A 252 -14.63 -13.15 -13.90
CA THR A 252 -15.85 -12.66 -13.25
C THR A 252 -15.69 -12.63 -11.74
N ARG A 253 -16.40 -11.71 -11.08
CA ARG A 253 -16.57 -11.73 -9.62
C ARG A 253 -18.06 -11.71 -9.29
N PRO A 254 -18.52 -12.54 -8.35
CA PRO A 254 -19.85 -12.38 -7.78
C PRO A 254 -20.03 -10.97 -7.20
N THR A 255 -21.14 -10.33 -7.52
CA THR A 255 -21.49 -9.00 -7.01
C THR A 255 -21.58 -9.07 -5.48
N GLY A 256 -20.75 -8.28 -4.78
CA GLY A 256 -20.67 -8.31 -3.31
C GLY A 256 -19.61 -9.25 -2.71
N THR A 257 -18.89 -10.03 -3.52
CA THR A 257 -17.69 -10.73 -2.99
C THR A 257 -16.50 -9.77 -2.93
N PRO A 258 -15.85 -9.62 -1.75
CA PRO A 258 -14.55 -8.97 -1.66
C PRO A 258 -13.57 -9.65 -2.63
N SER A 259 -12.58 -8.89 -3.14
CA SER A 259 -11.44 -9.40 -3.92
C SER A 259 -10.96 -10.76 -3.37
N PRO A 260 -10.48 -11.73 -4.20
CA PRO A 260 -9.98 -13.00 -3.70
C PRO A 260 -8.85 -12.70 -2.73
N GLN A 261 -9.20 -12.66 -1.45
CA GLN A 261 -8.23 -12.67 -0.40
C GLN A 261 -7.64 -14.08 -0.45
N PRO A 262 -6.31 -14.21 -0.35
CA PRO A 262 -5.69 -15.53 -0.25
C PRO A 262 -6.47 -16.32 0.81
N ALA A 263 -6.81 -17.58 0.50
CA ALA A 263 -7.70 -18.39 1.33
C ALA A 263 -7.32 -18.19 2.81
N GLU A 264 -8.27 -17.73 3.63
CA GLU A 264 -8.04 -17.52 5.04
C GLU A 264 -8.48 -18.78 5.79
N ARG A 265 -7.63 -19.27 6.69
CA ARG A 265 -7.95 -20.38 7.60
C ARG A 265 -7.97 -19.85 9.02
N GLU A 266 -8.98 -20.25 9.78
CA GLU A 266 -9.04 -19.98 11.21
C GLU A 266 -8.21 -21.03 11.96
N VAL A 267 -7.26 -20.58 12.79
CA VAL A 267 -6.47 -21.43 13.66
C VAL A 267 -6.71 -21.06 15.11
N THR A 268 -6.82 -22.06 15.98
CA THR A 268 -7.02 -21.88 17.42
C THR A 268 -5.85 -22.49 18.18
N HIS A 269 -5.26 -21.72 19.07
CA HIS A 269 -4.13 -22.11 19.92
C HIS A 269 -4.44 -21.82 21.39
N PRO A 270 -4.04 -22.68 22.34
CA PRO A 270 -4.14 -22.34 23.76
C PRO A 270 -3.11 -21.26 24.12
N CYS A 271 -3.51 -20.28 24.94
CA CYS A 271 -2.58 -19.28 25.47
C CYS A 271 -1.58 -19.95 26.42
N THR A 272 -0.28 -19.80 26.16
CA THR A 272 0.81 -20.39 26.99
C THR A 272 0.90 -19.89 28.44
N ALA A 273 0.03 -18.97 28.86
CA ALA A 273 0.05 -18.32 30.17
C ALA A 273 -1.23 -18.50 31.00
N CYS A 274 -2.37 -18.71 30.34
CA CYS A 274 -3.67 -18.85 31.02
C CYS A 274 -4.59 -19.88 30.36
N GLU A 275 -4.08 -20.62 29.38
CA GLU A 275 -4.77 -21.68 28.62
C GLU A 275 -6.01 -21.24 27.81
N ALA A 276 -6.44 -19.99 27.95
CA ALA A 276 -7.53 -19.43 27.16
C ALA A 276 -7.26 -19.57 25.65
N SER A 277 -8.26 -20.03 24.89
CA SER A 277 -8.13 -20.21 23.45
C SER A 277 -7.88 -18.88 22.74
N ILE A 278 -6.92 -18.83 21.82
CA ILE A 278 -6.59 -17.70 20.95
C ILE A 278 -6.95 -18.12 19.53
N THR A 279 -7.98 -17.51 18.97
CA THR A 279 -8.48 -17.84 17.63
C THR A 279 -8.14 -16.72 16.66
N VAL A 280 -7.48 -17.05 15.56
CA VAL A 280 -6.92 -16.06 14.63
C VAL A 280 -7.00 -16.56 13.18
N ARG A 281 -7.37 -15.70 12.24
CA ARG A 281 -7.49 -16.04 10.82
C ARG A 281 -6.20 -15.80 10.05
N ILE A 282 -5.45 -16.83 9.69
CA ILE A 282 -4.21 -16.75 8.89
C ILE A 282 -4.52 -16.83 7.39
N ARG A 283 -3.60 -16.36 6.54
CA ARG A 283 -3.60 -16.62 5.10
C ARG A 283 -2.90 -17.95 4.81
N VAL A 284 -3.48 -18.78 3.95
CA VAL A 284 -3.04 -20.17 3.68
C VAL A 284 -1.69 -20.23 2.94
N GLU A 285 -1.30 -19.19 2.20
CA GLU A 285 -0.03 -19.15 1.47
C GLU A 285 0.82 -17.92 1.85
N GLY A 286 2.08 -18.16 2.23
CA GLY A 286 3.10 -17.11 2.38
C GLY A 286 2.86 -16.12 3.52
N GLY A 287 2.16 -16.52 4.58
CA GLY A 287 1.94 -15.67 5.74
C GLY A 287 3.26 -15.23 6.40
N THR A 288 3.36 -13.96 6.80
CA THR A 288 4.43 -13.51 7.70
C THR A 288 4.05 -13.82 9.14
N ALA A 289 5.05 -14.02 10.00
CA ALA A 289 4.81 -14.12 11.44
C ALA A 289 4.06 -12.86 11.93
N ARG A 290 3.11 -13.06 12.85
CA ARG A 290 2.23 -11.99 13.32
C ARG A 290 2.09 -12.00 14.83
N ARG A 291 2.00 -10.81 15.41
CA ARG A 291 1.73 -10.66 16.85
C ARG A 291 0.24 -10.85 17.13
N VAL A 292 -0.07 -11.64 18.15
CA VAL A 292 -1.41 -11.88 18.67
C VAL A 292 -1.40 -11.62 20.17
N ILE A 293 -2.51 -11.17 20.74
CA ILE A 293 -2.60 -10.88 22.17
C ILE A 293 -3.75 -11.69 22.76
N CYS A 294 -3.47 -12.45 23.81
CA CYS A 294 -4.50 -13.13 24.59
C CYS A 294 -5.35 -12.10 25.33
N THR A 295 -6.64 -12.02 24.98
CA THR A 295 -7.59 -11.11 25.63
C THR A 295 -7.93 -11.50 27.08
N GLY A 296 -7.60 -12.73 27.50
CA GLY A 296 -7.86 -13.21 28.86
C GLY A 296 -6.81 -12.76 29.89
N CYS A 297 -5.53 -12.73 29.51
CA CYS A 297 -4.44 -12.42 30.44
C CYS A 297 -3.46 -11.33 29.96
N GLY A 298 -3.65 -10.80 28.75
CA GLY A 298 -2.77 -9.80 28.15
C GLY A 298 -1.44 -10.34 27.62
N MET A 299 -1.17 -11.66 27.67
CA MET A 299 0.05 -12.22 27.10
C MET A 299 0.08 -12.01 25.59
N SER A 300 1.17 -11.44 25.06
CA SER A 300 1.40 -11.36 23.62
C SER A 300 2.22 -12.55 23.14
N HIS A 301 1.87 -13.02 21.95
CA HIS A 301 2.53 -14.11 21.28
C HIS A 301 2.85 -13.74 19.84
N GLU A 302 3.85 -14.40 19.29
CA GLU A 302 4.15 -14.44 17.87
C GLU A 302 3.59 -15.74 17.30
N LEU A 303 2.64 -15.62 16.39
CA LEU A 303 2.13 -16.75 15.61
C LEU A 303 2.95 -16.86 14.32
N SER A 304 3.48 -18.04 14.03
CA SER A 304 4.19 -18.29 12.76
C SER A 304 3.28 -18.08 11.54
N GLY A 305 3.89 -17.86 10.37
CA GLY A 305 3.18 -17.53 9.14
C GLY A 305 2.21 -18.60 8.65
N ASP A 306 2.55 -19.87 8.88
CA ASP A 306 1.71 -21.06 8.64
C ASP A 306 0.67 -21.31 9.75
N GLY A 307 0.74 -20.52 10.83
CA GLY A 307 -0.08 -20.62 12.03
C GLY A 307 0.12 -21.91 12.83
N SER A 308 1.24 -22.60 12.70
CA SER A 308 1.53 -23.85 13.42
C SER A 308 2.06 -23.63 14.83
N THR A 309 2.79 -22.54 15.09
CA THR A 309 3.49 -22.31 16.36
C THR A 309 3.14 -20.95 16.95
N LEU A 310 3.10 -20.91 18.28
CA LEU A 310 2.76 -19.73 19.07
C LEU A 310 3.85 -19.50 20.13
N ARG A 311 4.67 -18.46 19.95
CA ARG A 311 5.81 -18.14 20.83
C ARG A 311 5.51 -16.94 21.73
N PRO A 312 5.69 -17.01 23.06
CA PRO A 312 5.43 -15.86 23.94
C PRO A 312 6.44 -14.72 23.71
N LEU A 313 5.95 -13.47 23.69
CA LEU A 313 6.75 -12.25 23.55
C LEU A 313 6.71 -11.34 24.81
N GLY A 314 5.81 -11.62 25.74
CA GLY A 314 5.69 -10.93 27.03
C GLY A 314 4.27 -10.42 27.30
N LYS A 315 4.06 -9.75 28.44
CA LYS A 315 2.71 -9.44 28.93
C LYS A 315 2.35 -7.97 28.73
N TYR A 316 1.09 -7.71 28.38
CA TYR A 316 0.47 -6.39 28.39
C TYR A 316 -0.22 -6.17 29.75
N ALA A 317 -0.10 -4.97 30.30
CA ALA A 317 -0.87 -4.59 31.48
C ALA A 317 -2.32 -4.30 31.07
N MET A 318 -3.29 -4.87 31.77
CA MET A 318 -4.71 -4.76 31.40
C MET A 318 -5.38 -3.62 32.16
N PHE A 319 -6.09 -2.76 31.44
CA PHE A 319 -6.84 -1.64 32.02
C PHE A 319 -8.28 -1.63 31.51
N ARG A 320 -9.25 -1.48 32.41
CA ARG A 320 -10.61 -1.11 32.02
C ARG A 320 -10.66 0.40 31.85
N VAL A 321 -11.15 0.87 30.71
CA VAL A 321 -11.17 2.30 30.38
C VAL A 321 -12.53 2.71 29.83
N PRO A 322 -12.94 3.98 30.03
CA PRO A 322 -14.19 4.49 29.45
C PRO A 322 -14.06 4.67 27.92
N VAL A 323 -15.20 4.65 27.25
CA VAL A 323 -15.30 4.99 25.82
C VAL A 323 -15.21 6.50 25.67
N VAL A 324 -14.43 6.95 24.71
CA VAL A 324 -14.25 8.35 24.33
C VAL A 324 -14.52 8.44 22.84
N GLY A 325 -15.64 9.01 22.41
CA GLY A 325 -15.96 9.09 20.98
C GLY A 325 -17.43 9.31 20.67
N LYS A 326 -17.70 9.60 19.40
CA LYS A 326 -19.04 9.86 18.87
C LYS A 326 -19.84 8.56 18.74
N ARG A 327 -21.18 8.69 18.80
CA ARG A 327 -22.16 7.61 18.60
C ARG A 327 -21.94 6.83 17.31
N ASN A 328 -22.31 5.54 17.34
CA ASN A 328 -22.32 4.63 16.19
C ASN A 328 -20.97 4.45 15.48
N ALA A 329 -19.89 4.99 16.02
CA ALA A 329 -18.52 4.71 15.61
C ALA A 329 -17.93 3.58 16.46
N ARG A 330 -16.86 2.95 15.97
CA ARG A 330 -16.11 1.98 16.77
C ARG A 330 -15.65 2.64 18.09
N PRO A 331 -15.72 1.95 19.24
CA PRO A 331 -15.35 2.54 20.52
C PRO A 331 -13.90 3.03 20.45
N LEU A 332 -13.66 4.31 20.72
CA LEU A 332 -12.31 4.81 20.97
C LEU A 332 -12.06 4.86 22.47
N VAL A 333 -10.81 4.68 22.83
CA VAL A 333 -10.35 4.61 24.22
C VAL A 333 -9.01 5.34 24.36
N THR A 334 -8.78 5.98 25.50
CA THR A 334 -7.50 6.65 25.76
C THR A 334 -6.58 5.76 26.59
N CYS A 335 -5.34 5.57 26.14
CA CYS A 335 -4.34 4.85 26.92
C CYS A 335 -3.91 5.68 28.14
N PRO A 336 -3.97 5.15 29.37
CA PRO A 336 -3.58 5.89 30.57
C PRO A 336 -2.08 6.17 30.66
N GLY A 337 -1.24 5.40 29.94
CA GLY A 337 0.21 5.55 30.00
C GLY A 337 0.76 6.67 29.11
N CYS A 338 0.17 6.89 27.93
CA CYS A 338 0.67 7.86 26.95
C CYS A 338 -0.37 8.86 26.43
N GLY A 339 -1.62 8.78 26.91
CA GLY A 339 -2.70 9.66 26.47
C GLY A 339 -3.19 9.47 25.02
N ARG A 340 -2.65 8.48 24.28
CA ARG A 340 -3.07 8.24 22.89
C ARG A 340 -4.47 7.63 22.84
N THR A 341 -5.32 8.18 21.97
CA THR A 341 -6.63 7.62 21.63
C THR A 341 -6.48 6.49 20.61
N LEU A 342 -7.08 5.34 20.90
CA LEU A 342 -7.01 4.11 20.12
C LEU A 342 -8.41 3.59 19.82
N THR A 343 -8.61 3.01 18.64
CA THR A 343 -9.85 2.31 18.31
C THR A 343 -9.83 0.90 18.89
N ALA A 344 -10.84 0.53 19.67
CA ALA A 344 -11.03 -0.85 20.14
C ALA A 344 -11.72 -1.67 19.04
N ILE A 345 -10.96 -2.58 18.43
CA ILE A 345 -11.35 -3.30 17.20
C ILE A 345 -11.70 -4.76 17.51
N ILE A 346 -11.15 -5.32 18.59
CA ILE A 346 -11.31 -6.74 18.92
C ILE A 346 -12.54 -6.89 19.81
N ARG A 347 -13.59 -7.54 19.32
CA ARG A 347 -14.77 -7.89 20.14
C ARG A 347 -14.67 -9.35 20.55
N ARG A 348 -14.63 -9.63 21.85
CA ARG A 348 -14.58 -10.99 22.38
C ARG A 348 -15.21 -11.07 23.76
N SER A 349 -16.00 -12.11 24.01
CA SER A 349 -16.61 -12.39 25.32
C SER A 349 -17.33 -11.18 25.93
N GLY A 350 -18.10 -10.44 25.13
CA GLY A 350 -18.85 -9.26 25.58
C GLY A 350 -17.98 -8.06 25.97
N SER A 351 -16.75 -7.96 25.46
CA SER A 351 -15.87 -6.79 25.65
C SER A 351 -15.17 -6.40 24.35
N TYR A 352 -14.82 -5.13 24.24
CA TYR A 352 -13.98 -4.57 23.18
C TYR A 352 -12.58 -4.34 23.71
N PHE A 353 -11.56 -4.62 22.90
CA PHE A 353 -10.16 -4.46 23.28
C PHE A 353 -9.40 -3.57 22.29
N ALA A 354 -8.48 -2.77 22.82
CA ALA A 354 -7.47 -2.02 22.08
C ALA A 354 -6.08 -2.26 22.69
N ALA A 355 -5.05 -2.41 21.86
CA ALA A 355 -3.68 -2.58 22.33
C ALA A 355 -2.87 -1.31 22.08
N CYS A 356 -2.24 -0.78 23.14
CA CYS A 356 -1.26 0.30 23.04
C CYS A 356 0.14 -0.30 23.00
N ASP A 357 0.75 -0.35 21.82
CA ASP A 357 2.10 -0.92 21.66
C ASP A 357 3.19 -0.07 22.32
N THR A 358 2.99 1.24 22.43
CA THR A 358 3.96 2.15 23.09
C THR A 358 4.11 1.83 24.58
N CYS A 359 3.00 1.64 25.29
CA CYS A 359 3.02 1.40 26.74
C CYS A 359 2.86 -0.08 27.11
N ARG A 360 2.65 -0.96 26.12
CA ARG A 360 2.24 -2.36 26.33
C ARG A 360 1.00 -2.49 27.23
N ASN A 361 -0.01 -1.65 26.98
CA ASN A 361 -1.29 -1.69 27.70
C ASN A 361 -2.38 -2.32 26.83
N LEU A 362 -3.14 -3.28 27.38
CA LEU A 362 -4.34 -3.83 26.77
C LEU A 362 -5.57 -3.20 27.43
N LEU A 363 -6.22 -2.32 26.68
CA LEU A 363 -7.38 -1.56 27.11
C LEU A 363 -8.64 -2.36 26.84
N THR A 364 -9.52 -2.45 27.83
CA THR A 364 -10.75 -3.24 27.77
C THR A 364 -11.96 -2.35 28.05
N VAL A 365 -13.00 -2.49 27.22
CA VAL A 365 -14.29 -1.83 27.38
C VAL A 365 -15.37 -2.90 27.38
N PRO A 366 -16.05 -3.14 28.51
CA PRO A 366 -17.21 -4.02 28.53
C PRO A 366 -18.29 -3.54 27.56
N GLU A 367 -18.93 -4.48 26.86
CA GLU A 367 -19.98 -4.17 25.90
C GLU A 367 -21.16 -3.43 26.55
N ALA A 368 -21.45 -3.71 27.82
CA ALA A 368 -22.43 -2.96 28.60
C ALA A 368 -22.07 -1.48 28.76
N ASP A 369 -20.80 -1.16 29.04
CA ASP A 369 -20.33 0.23 29.17
C ASP A 369 -20.42 0.95 27.82
N TYR A 370 -20.08 0.25 26.72
CA TYR A 370 -20.22 0.80 25.37
C TYR A 370 -21.69 1.06 25.00
N ARG A 371 -22.60 0.13 25.30
CA ARG A 371 -24.05 0.32 25.05
C ARG A 371 -24.62 1.47 25.88
N ALA A 372 -24.26 1.55 27.16
CA ALA A 372 -24.68 2.65 28.02
C ALA A 372 -24.17 4.01 27.49
N HIS A 373 -22.95 4.06 26.93
CA HIS A 373 -22.41 5.25 26.27
C HIS A 373 -23.20 5.61 25.01
N THR A 374 -23.59 4.63 24.18
CA THR A 374 -24.42 4.88 22.99
C THR A 374 -25.85 5.30 23.33
N ASP A 375 -26.38 4.90 24.48
CA ASP A 375 -27.76 5.19 24.88
C ASP A 375 -27.90 6.54 25.61
N ARG A 376 -26.88 6.99 26.37
CA ARG A 376 -26.97 8.20 27.23
C ARG A 376 -27.28 9.51 26.50
N ASP A 377 -26.68 9.77 25.35
CA ASP A 377 -27.02 10.95 24.54
C ASP A 377 -28.19 10.70 23.55
N ALA A 378 -28.94 9.60 23.72
CA ALA A 378 -30.15 9.30 22.93
C ALA A 378 -31.42 9.83 23.61
N ALA A 379 -31.30 10.28 24.86
CA ALA A 379 -32.32 11.08 25.51
C ALA A 379 -32.35 12.47 24.86
N PRO A 380 -33.52 12.93 24.38
CA PRO A 380 -33.68 14.20 23.68
C PRO A 380 -33.33 15.42 24.53
#